data_AF-A0A382P091-F1
#
_entry.id   AF-A0A382P091-F1
#
_cell.length_a   1.000
_cell.length_b   1.000
_cell.length_c   1.000
_cell.angle_alpha   90.00
_cell.angle_beta   90.00
_cell.angle_gamma   90.00
#
_symmetry.space_group_name_H-M   'P 1'
#
loop_
_entity.id
_entity.type
_entity.pdbx_description
1 polymer ?
#
loop_
_entity_poly.entity_id
_entity_poly.type
_entity_poly.pdbx_seq_one_letter_code
_entity_poly.pdbx_strand_id
1 'polypeptide(L)' 'FKTYMDSRAYANSPWSPPYIVPEVPEGNRWSSTVTFDRPGEYILRGIASDGSMFSYQNVNVTVTR' A
#
# COMPACT_ATOMS: atom_id res chain seq x y z
N PHE A 1 -9.87 -13.09 9.59
CA PHE A 1 -8.58 -12.61 9.07
C PHE A 1 -8.07 -11.53 10.01
N LYS A 2 -6.85 -11.68 10.51
CA LYS A 2 -6.30 -10.82 11.56
C LYS A 2 -5.45 -9.75 10.89
N THR A 3 -5.83 -8.49 11.02
CA THR A 3 -5.22 -7.35 10.29
C THR A 3 -3.92 -6.84 10.90
N TYR A 4 -3.51 -7.34 12.08
CA TYR A 4 -2.27 -6.96 12.72
C TYR A 4 -1.20 -8.05 12.63
N MET A 5 0.05 -7.61 12.63
CA MET A 5 1.23 -8.48 12.64
C MET A 5 1.27 -9.24 13.96
N ASP A 6 1.02 -10.55 13.92
CA ASP A 6 1.23 -11.41 15.09
C ASP A 6 2.71 -11.76 15.14
N SER A 7 3.40 -11.35 16.21
CA SER A 7 4.84 -11.58 16.36
C SER A 7 5.19 -13.05 16.64
N ARG A 8 4.20 -13.89 16.94
CA ARG A 8 4.39 -15.32 17.16
C ARG A 8 4.50 -16.06 15.83
N ALA A 9 5.49 -16.92 15.69
CA ALA A 9 5.65 -17.76 14.51
C ALA A 9 4.39 -18.62 14.29
N TYR A 10 3.95 -18.73 13.03
CA TYR A 10 2.80 -19.52 12.59
C TYR A 10 1.43 -19.08 13.12
N ALA A 11 1.31 -17.85 13.63
CA ALA A 11 0.10 -17.39 14.28
C ALA A 11 -0.94 -16.81 13.30
N ASN A 12 -1.55 -17.68 12.46
CA ASN A 12 -2.76 -17.44 11.64
C ASN A 12 -2.87 -16.06 10.95
N SER A 13 -1.74 -15.43 10.65
CA SER A 13 -1.62 -14.11 10.05
C SER A 13 -0.61 -14.24 8.92
N PRO A 14 -0.94 -13.82 7.69
CA PRO A 14 0.02 -13.87 6.58
C PRO A 14 1.21 -12.93 6.80
N TRP A 15 1.15 -12.03 7.80
CA TRP A 15 2.23 -11.16 8.22
C TRP A 15 3.02 -11.68 9.43
N SER A 16 2.70 -12.87 9.95
CA SER A 16 3.48 -13.51 11.02
C SER A 16 4.74 -14.20 10.47
N PRO A 17 5.77 -14.46 11.30
CA PRO A 17 6.93 -15.24 10.87
C PRO A 17 6.49 -16.57 10.23
N PRO A 18 7.08 -16.96 9.07
CA PRO A 18 8.36 -16.50 8.51
C PRO A 18 8.28 -15.26 7.59
N TYR A 19 7.17 -14.53 7.53
CA TYR A 19 7.12 -13.29 6.75
C TYR A 19 8.15 -12.27 7.25
N ILE A 20 9.05 -11.84 6.37
CA ILE A 20 10.05 -10.82 6.65
C ILE A 20 9.51 -9.50 6.10
N VAL A 21 9.37 -8.50 6.98
CA VAL A 21 8.98 -7.15 6.57
C VAL A 21 10.11 -6.58 5.70
N PRO A 22 9.82 -6.10 4.49
CA PRO A 22 10.83 -5.45 3.65
C PRO A 22 11.46 -4.26 4.37
N GLU A 23 12.73 -3.98 4.08
CA GLU A 23 13.38 -2.77 4.57
C GLU A 23 12.67 -1.51 4.05
N VAL A 24 12.71 -0.45 4.84
CA VAL A 24 12.16 0.85 4.45
C VAL A 24 12.95 1.39 3.26
N PRO A 25 12.29 1.86 2.19
CA PRO A 25 12.97 2.43 1.03
C PRO A 25 13.83 3.66 1.39
N GLU A 26 14.84 3.93 0.56
CA GLU A 26 15.68 5.12 0.71
C GLU A 26 14.83 6.41 0.78
N GLY A 27 15.20 7.30 1.70
CA GLY A 27 14.50 8.57 1.89
C GLY A 27 13.05 8.43 2.36
N ASN A 28 12.64 7.26 2.86
CA ASN A 28 11.28 6.98 3.31
C ASN A 28 10.23 7.23 2.20
N ARG A 29 10.59 6.91 0.96
CA ARG A 29 9.76 7.18 -0.23
C ARG A 29 9.34 5.90 -0.94
N TRP A 30 8.06 5.58 -0.85
CA TRP A 30 7.45 4.51 -1.64
C TRP A 30 7.04 5.03 -3.01
N SER A 31 7.37 4.28 -4.06
CA SER A 31 7.03 4.60 -5.45
C SER A 31 6.17 3.51 -6.08
N SER A 32 5.14 3.92 -6.81
CA SER A 32 4.30 3.04 -7.63
C SER A 32 4.13 3.63 -9.02
N THR A 33 3.96 2.77 -10.02
CA THR A 33 3.73 3.17 -11.41
C THR A 33 2.36 2.67 -11.87
N VAL A 34 1.63 3.53 -12.58
CA VAL A 34 0.34 3.20 -13.19
C VAL A 34 0.37 3.60 -14.66
N THR A 35 -0.21 2.78 -15.53
CA THR A 35 -0.35 3.02 -16.96
C THR A 35 -1.83 3.08 -17.31
N PHE A 36 -2.22 4.07 -18.13
CA PHE A 36 -3.59 4.23 -18.62
C PHE A 36 -3.61 3.94 -20.12
N ASP A 37 -4.44 2.99 -20.55
CA ASP A 37 -4.59 2.59 -21.95
C ASP A 37 -5.72 3.34 -22.67
N ARG A 38 -6.55 4.07 -21.92
CA ARG A 38 -7.71 4.80 -22.45
C ARG A 38 -7.77 6.22 -21.87
N PRO A 39 -8.23 7.21 -22.65
CA PRO A 39 -8.61 8.51 -22.12
C PRO A 39 -9.74 8.39 -21.09
N GLY A 40 -9.72 9.25 -20.08
CA GLY A 40 -10.72 9.24 -19.01
C GLY A 40 -10.32 10.05 -17.79
N GLU A 41 -11.25 10.17 -16.85
CA GLU A 41 -11.04 10.76 -15.52
C GLU A 41 -10.80 9.64 -14.50
N TYR A 42 -9.68 9.73 -13.78
CA TYR A 42 -9.26 8.74 -12.80
C TYR A 42 -8.98 9.40 -11.46
N ILE A 43 -9.27 8.68 -10.37
CA ILE A 43 -8.83 9.06 -9.03
C ILE A 43 -7.84 8.02 -8.55
N LEU A 44 -6.58 8.42 -8.42
CA LEU A 44 -5.55 7.61 -7.76
C LEU A 44 -5.61 7.88 -6.25
N ARG A 45 -5.74 6.82 -5.44
CA ARG A 45 -5.73 6.91 -3.99
C ARG A 45 -4.48 6.26 -3.41
N GLY A 46 -3.63 7.07 -2.78
CA GLY A 46 -2.57 6.58 -1.90
C GLY A 46 -3.13 6.33 -0.50
N ILE A 47 -2.84 5.17 0.09
CA ILE A 47 -3.22 4.82 1.47
C ILE A 47 -1.95 4.47 2.23
N ALA A 48 -1.77 5.08 3.39
CA ALA A 48 -0.74 4.72 4.36
C ALA A 48 -1.40 4.27 5.66
N SER A 49 -0.91 3.18 6.24
CA SER A 49 -1.44 2.61 7.48
C SER A 49 -0.31 1.96 8.28
N ASP A 50 -0.35 2.13 9.61
CA ASP A 50 0.53 1.44 10.56
C ASP A 50 -0.14 0.19 11.19
N GLY A 51 -1.34 -0.15 10.72
CA GLY A 51 -2.16 -1.25 11.25
C GLY A 51 -3.14 -0.86 12.37
N SER A 52 -2.99 0.33 12.96
CA SER A 52 -3.94 0.90 13.92
C SER A 52 -4.68 2.11 13.34
N MET A 53 -3.96 2.98 12.64
CA MET A 53 -4.47 4.20 12.02
C MET A 53 -4.12 4.21 10.53
N PHE A 54 -4.97 4.85 9.74
CA PHE A 54 -4.71 5.04 8.32
C PHE A 54 -4.99 6.49 7.90
N SER A 55 -4.31 6.91 6.85
CA SER A 55 -4.56 8.15 6.14
C SER A 55 -4.58 7.86 4.65
N TYR A 56 -5.29 8.70 3.89
CA TYR A 56 -5.33 8.57 2.45
C TYR A 56 -5.30 9.93 1.77
N GLN A 57 -4.83 9.94 0.54
CA GLN A 57 -4.86 11.10 -0.34
C GLN A 57 -5.33 10.69 -1.73
N ASN A 58 -6.21 11.50 -2.31
CA ASN A 58 -6.68 11.32 -3.68
C ASN A 58 -5.95 12.30 -4.61
N VAL A 59 -5.61 11.83 -5.80
CA VAL A 59 -5.10 12.62 -6.91
C VAL A 59 -6.03 12.42 -8.10
N ASN A 60 -6.63 13.49 -8.61
CA ASN A 60 -7.44 13.43 -9.82
C ASN A 60 -6.51 13.50 -11.04
N VAL A 61 -6.71 12.58 -11.98
CA VAL A 61 -5.90 12.44 -13.19
C VAL A 61 -6.82 12.44 -14.38
N THR A 62 -6.69 13.46 -15.22
CA THR A 62 -7.33 13.52 -16.54
C THR A 62 -6.37 12.95 -17.57
N VAL A 63 -6.78 11.88 -18.25
CA VAL A 63 -6.02 11.27 -19.35
C VAL A 63 -6.71 11.65 -20.66
N THR A 64 -5.98 12.32 -21.54
CA THR A 64 -6.45 12.70 -22.88
C THR A 64 -5.75 11.85 -23.95
N ARG A 65 -6.32 11.83 -25.16
CA ARG A 65 -5.71 11.19 -26.34
C ARG A 65 -4.51 11.98 -26.85
#